data_AF-A0AAE1NZV3-F1
#
_entry.id   AF-A0AAE1NZV3-F1
#
_cell.length_a   1.000
_cell.length_b   1.000
_cell.length_c   1.000
_cell.angle_alpha   90.00
_cell.angle_beta   90.00
_cell.angle_gamma   90.00
#
_symmetry.space_group_name_H-M   'P 1'
#
loop_
_entity.id
_entity.type
_entity.pdbx_description
1 polymer ?
#
loop_
_entity_poly.entity_id
_entity_poly.type
_entity_poly.pdbx_seq_one_letter_code
_entity_poly.pdbx_strand_id
1 'polypeptide(L)'
;MARLLRTIRTPRPCFLPYTIARKGGVVDGTSLARHIATTGWCDFSSAIRPCFTSHLASPRRTCHSGTNGTVPPEKDVSSNNPVTWLFPASTIAKRLVYAGNYSVLNTACSITLNSAHPIPDSAFEEMLHHLVRKVPSLRTCFRQHQDELWICELHKPKIDFQVADGDLETVISSLMNLKYNSEEGPTWCARLLRYSPTDPCTTPEFKSTFPNQYTLFLSLHHAANDGFSLYIIQSAAIKLLQDVLESVHIDDSQFGRLTDPNYTMQVEQSVREKLEEDPIALNNMLEEMSTLQNSFTPLLSEAFNDPVVTQPQIKTLRTIIDRPTMECFHNKCKAAGVSLSSGMSCVLDRSLVELVREAGVQRDLYRVISRHSVSERRYFSENPFIELGCFLGVMPHTMVGSHRDRQEFWQYVKLSGEQYQEELKQKIMMLQLPWEYEKSSGSTS
;
A
#
# COMPACT_ATOMS: atom_id res chain seq x y z
N MET A 1 -20.10 -19.28 -31.15
CA MET A 1 -18.99 -18.40 -30.73
C MET A 1 -19.17 -17.97 -29.25
N ALA A 2 -19.62 -18.86 -28.36
CA ALA A 2 -19.96 -18.51 -26.97
C ALA A 2 -19.66 -19.70 -26.04
N ARG A 3 -18.50 -19.66 -25.38
CA ARG A 3 -18.04 -20.45 -24.22
C ARG A 3 -16.54 -20.15 -23.99
N LEU A 4 -16.24 -18.89 -23.72
CA LEU A 4 -14.89 -18.41 -23.40
C LEU A 4 -14.98 -17.69 -22.05
N LEU A 5 -14.06 -17.99 -21.14
CA LEU A 5 -14.08 -17.69 -19.70
C LEU A 5 -14.96 -18.63 -18.86
N ARG A 6 -14.30 -19.64 -18.27
CA ARG A 6 -14.88 -20.52 -17.24
C ARG A 6 -14.55 -19.96 -15.86
N THR A 7 -15.25 -18.91 -15.44
CA THR A 7 -15.16 -18.39 -14.06
C THR A 7 -15.75 -19.43 -13.11
N ILE A 8 -14.90 -20.11 -12.34
CA ILE A 8 -15.35 -21.07 -11.32
C ILE A 8 -15.96 -20.29 -10.15
N ARG A 9 -17.28 -20.18 -10.10
CA ARG A 9 -18.00 -19.80 -8.88
C ARG A 9 -18.02 -20.98 -7.91
N THR A 10 -17.15 -20.97 -6.89
CA THR A 10 -17.25 -21.89 -5.74
C THR A 10 -18.10 -21.28 -4.62
N PRO A 11 -19.24 -21.88 -4.24
CA PRO A 11 -19.86 -21.59 -2.95
C PRO A 11 -19.11 -22.37 -1.85
N ARG A 12 -18.17 -21.68 -1.17
CA ARG A 12 -17.28 -22.19 -0.09
C ARG A 12 -16.20 -23.20 -0.55
N PRO A 13 -14.98 -23.15 0.01
CA PRO A 13 -13.90 -24.04 -0.39
C PRO A 13 -13.88 -25.34 0.44
N CYS A 14 -14.38 -26.42 -0.16
CA CYS A 14 -13.98 -27.79 0.20
C CYS A 14 -13.15 -28.35 -0.96
N PHE A 15 -11.91 -28.79 -0.71
CA PHE A 15 -11.00 -29.29 -1.74
C PHE A 15 -10.60 -30.74 -1.48
N LEU A 16 -10.63 -31.54 -2.55
CA LEU A 16 -10.09 -32.90 -2.68
C LEU A 16 -9.77 -33.13 -4.19
N PRO A 17 -8.91 -34.10 -4.57
CA PRO A 17 -7.51 -33.82 -4.94
C PRO A 17 -7.18 -34.18 -6.40
N TYR A 18 -5.91 -34.07 -6.82
CA TYR A 18 -5.15 -35.10 -7.60
C TYR A 18 -3.65 -34.72 -7.75
N THR A 19 -2.81 -35.64 -8.26
CA THR A 19 -1.32 -35.66 -8.19
C THR A 19 -0.80 -36.51 -9.39
N ILE A 20 0.46 -36.54 -9.89
CA ILE A 20 1.84 -36.24 -9.44
C ILE A 20 2.65 -35.68 -10.65
N ALA A 21 3.85 -35.07 -10.56
CA ALA A 21 5.17 -35.72 -10.49
C ALA A 21 6.34 -34.68 -10.48
N ARG A 22 7.59 -35.11 -10.14
CA ARG A 22 8.79 -34.29 -9.87
C ARG A 22 9.87 -34.33 -10.97
N LYS A 23 10.62 -33.22 -11.11
CA LYS A 23 12.11 -33.07 -11.15
C LYS A 23 12.42 -31.56 -11.37
N GLY A 24 13.47 -30.92 -10.86
CA GLY A 24 14.60 -31.35 -10.02
C GLY A 24 15.92 -30.75 -10.55
N GLY A 25 16.54 -29.81 -9.83
CA GLY A 25 17.82 -29.19 -10.20
C GLY A 25 18.27 -28.08 -9.25
N VAL A 26 19.56 -28.05 -8.90
CA VAL A 26 20.22 -27.10 -7.99
C VAL A 26 21.32 -26.39 -8.77
N VAL A 27 21.54 -25.09 -8.55
CA VAL A 27 22.75 -24.37 -8.98
C VAL A 27 23.23 -23.48 -7.83
N ASP A 28 24.56 -23.46 -7.65
CA ASP A 28 25.30 -22.85 -6.55
C ASP A 28 25.68 -21.38 -6.86
N GLY A 29 26.00 -20.59 -5.83
CA GLY A 29 26.33 -19.17 -5.95
C GLY A 29 27.76 -18.86 -5.50
N THR A 30 28.50 -18.06 -6.29
CA THR A 30 29.72 -17.33 -5.85
C THR A 30 30.28 -16.44 -6.98
N SER A 31 29.70 -15.27 -7.27
CA SER A 31 30.32 -14.29 -8.20
C SER A 31 29.76 -12.85 -8.11
N LEU A 32 29.77 -12.20 -6.94
CA LEU A 32 29.47 -10.75 -6.86
C LEU A 32 30.15 -10.02 -5.69
N ALA A 33 31.45 -10.31 -5.46
CA ALA A 33 32.20 -9.76 -4.32
C ALA A 33 33.61 -9.26 -4.69
N ARG A 34 33.80 -8.59 -5.84
CA ARG A 34 35.13 -8.08 -6.25
C ARG A 34 35.20 -6.82 -7.12
N HIS A 35 34.09 -6.07 -7.24
CA HIS A 35 33.99 -4.70 -7.79
C HIS A 35 32.83 -4.07 -7.00
N ILE A 36 32.98 -3.03 -6.18
CA ILE A 36 33.73 -1.79 -6.38
C ILE A 36 34.36 -1.34 -5.05
N ALA A 37 35.65 -1.03 -5.07
CA ALA A 37 36.35 -0.36 -3.96
C ALA A 37 37.50 0.50 -4.50
N THR A 38 37.23 1.73 -4.91
CA THR A 38 38.23 2.80 -5.16
C THR A 38 37.56 4.16 -5.39
N THR A 39 38.14 5.22 -4.79
CA THR A 39 37.81 6.67 -4.95
C THR A 39 36.45 7.13 -4.38
N GLY A 40 36.32 8.31 -3.77
CA GLY A 40 37.32 9.34 -3.44
C GLY A 40 36.64 10.66 -2.98
N TRP A 41 37.11 11.25 -1.89
CA TRP A 41 36.62 12.45 -1.17
C TRP A 41 36.10 13.66 -2.00
N CYS A 42 35.14 14.42 -1.43
CA CYS A 42 35.36 15.83 -1.00
C CYS A 42 34.14 16.45 -0.27
N ASP A 43 34.41 17.45 0.58
CA ASP A 43 33.44 18.24 1.38
C ASP A 43 32.44 19.05 0.55
N PHE A 44 31.25 19.30 1.13
CA PHE A 44 30.55 20.59 0.93
C PHE A 44 29.60 20.94 2.10
N SER A 45 30.16 21.58 3.15
CA SER A 45 29.40 22.13 4.27
C SER A 45 29.13 23.63 4.10
N SER A 46 28.03 24.02 3.44
CA SER A 46 27.38 25.33 3.66
C SER A 46 26.15 25.55 2.75
N ALA A 47 24.95 25.64 3.32
CA ALA A 47 23.97 26.71 3.02
C ALA A 47 22.66 26.54 3.82
N ILE A 48 22.23 27.67 4.39
CA ILE A 48 20.91 28.06 4.92
C ILE A 48 20.91 28.27 6.44
N ARG A 49 20.86 29.55 6.83
CA ARG A 49 20.50 30.02 8.17
C ARG A 49 18.98 30.31 8.22
N PRO A 50 18.28 30.01 9.32
CA PRO A 50 16.91 30.47 9.52
C PRO A 50 16.89 31.92 10.04
N CYS A 51 15.90 32.70 9.59
CA CYS A 51 15.49 33.93 10.27
C CYS A 51 14.23 33.64 11.11
N PHE A 52 14.34 33.77 12.43
CA PHE A 52 13.20 33.79 13.34
C PHE A 52 12.62 35.21 13.45
N THR A 53 11.30 35.33 13.45
CA THR A 53 10.58 36.33 14.24
C THR A 53 9.37 35.69 14.91
N SER A 54 9.36 35.73 16.23
CA SER A 54 8.31 35.18 17.08
C SER A 54 7.20 36.20 17.33
N HIS A 55 5.94 35.82 17.15
CA HIS A 55 4.82 36.47 17.85
C HIS A 55 3.89 35.42 18.47
N LEU A 56 4.04 35.27 19.79
CA LEU A 56 3.08 34.57 20.64
C LEU A 56 1.82 35.43 20.79
N ALA A 57 0.69 34.97 20.23
CA ALA A 57 -0.63 35.45 20.58
C ALA A 57 -1.60 34.27 20.54
N SER A 58 -2.12 33.86 21.70
CA SER A 58 -3.14 32.82 21.82
C SER A 58 -4.53 33.38 21.56
N PRO A 59 -5.37 32.74 20.73
CA PRO A 59 -6.81 32.91 20.78
C PRO A 59 -7.47 31.65 21.35
N ARG A 60 -8.18 31.81 22.47
CA ARG A 60 -9.17 30.82 22.93
C ARG A 60 -10.22 30.62 21.83
N ARG A 61 -10.31 29.43 21.23
CA ARG A 61 -11.48 29.06 20.42
C ARG A 61 -12.55 28.48 21.34
N THR A 62 -13.68 29.19 21.41
CA THR A 62 -14.93 28.65 21.97
C THR A 62 -15.48 27.59 21.04
N CYS A 63 -15.66 26.36 21.52
CA CYS A 63 -16.37 25.33 20.77
C CYS A 63 -17.81 25.79 20.49
N HIS A 64 -18.21 25.79 19.22
CA HIS A 64 -19.62 25.83 18.83
C HIS A 64 -20.02 24.41 18.42
N SER A 65 -21.06 23.89 19.06
CA SER A 65 -21.68 22.62 18.71
C SER A 65 -22.40 22.76 17.37
N GLY A 66 -21.68 22.52 16.27
CA GLY A 66 -22.24 22.49 14.92
C GLY A 66 -23.06 21.23 14.70
N THR A 67 -24.31 21.39 14.28
CA THR A 67 -25.13 20.29 13.77
C THR A 67 -24.56 19.74 12.46
N ASN A 68 -24.68 18.43 12.23
CA ASN A 68 -24.25 17.76 11.00
C ASN A 68 -25.05 18.24 9.78
N GLY A 69 -24.66 19.37 9.20
CA GLY A 69 -25.08 19.84 7.89
C GLY A 69 -24.05 19.45 6.85
N THR A 70 -24.35 18.45 6.02
CA THR A 70 -23.58 18.18 4.80
C THR A 70 -23.66 19.40 3.89
N VAL A 71 -22.56 20.14 3.78
CA VAL A 71 -22.44 21.26 2.82
C VAL A 71 -22.60 20.68 1.42
N PRO A 72 -23.51 21.20 0.57
CA PRO A 72 -23.67 20.71 -0.78
C PRO A 72 -22.38 20.96 -1.58
N PRO A 73 -21.94 20.01 -2.42
CA PRO A 73 -20.65 20.13 -3.09
C PRO A 73 -20.61 21.30 -4.07
N GLU A 74 -19.65 22.20 -3.85
CA GLU A 74 -19.38 23.31 -4.75
C GLU A 74 -18.75 22.81 -6.06
N LYS A 75 -19.00 23.54 -7.15
CA LYS A 75 -18.41 23.28 -8.47
C LYS A 75 -17.47 24.41 -8.85
N ASP A 76 -16.19 24.09 -8.99
CA ASP A 76 -15.25 25.02 -9.60
C ASP A 76 -15.46 25.04 -11.12
N VAL A 77 -15.86 26.20 -11.65
CA VAL A 77 -16.08 26.47 -13.08
C VAL A 77 -14.86 27.20 -13.70
N SER A 78 -13.86 27.57 -12.89
CA SER A 78 -12.74 28.43 -13.29
C SER A 78 -11.49 27.68 -13.78
N SER A 79 -11.37 26.38 -13.46
CA SER A 79 -10.23 25.55 -13.90
C SER A 79 -10.52 24.78 -15.21
N ASN A 80 -9.46 24.55 -16.00
CA ASN A 80 -9.52 23.78 -17.26
C ASN A 80 -9.99 22.32 -17.09
N ASN A 81 -10.09 21.82 -15.85
CA ASN A 81 -10.57 20.48 -15.53
C ASN A 81 -11.55 20.58 -14.33
N PRO A 82 -12.87 20.70 -14.57
CA PRO A 82 -13.84 21.00 -13.53
C PRO A 82 -14.00 19.83 -12.55
N VAL A 83 -14.18 20.20 -11.28
CA VAL A 83 -14.27 19.27 -10.15
C VAL A 83 -15.53 19.49 -9.31
N THR A 84 -15.94 18.41 -8.65
CA THR A 84 -16.78 18.43 -7.46
C THR A 84 -15.85 18.46 -6.24
N TRP A 85 -15.96 19.48 -5.39
CA TRP A 85 -15.30 19.44 -4.07
C TRP A 85 -16.07 18.48 -3.16
N LEU A 86 -15.39 17.52 -2.52
CA LEU A 86 -16.04 16.51 -1.67
C LEU A 86 -15.83 16.80 -0.19
N PHE A 87 -14.62 16.57 0.32
CA PHE A 87 -14.31 16.65 1.74
C PHE A 87 -12.82 16.93 1.98
N PRO A 88 -12.43 17.47 3.15
CA PRO A 88 -11.03 17.58 3.56
C PRO A 88 -10.29 16.25 3.46
N ALA A 89 -9.01 16.28 3.08
CA ALA A 89 -8.18 15.09 3.06
C ALA A 89 -7.80 14.67 4.49
N SER A 90 -7.88 13.36 4.77
CA SER A 90 -7.40 12.77 6.03
C SER A 90 -5.90 12.97 6.23
N THR A 91 -5.42 12.81 7.47
CA THR A 91 -3.99 12.88 7.82
C THR A 91 -3.13 11.97 6.92
N ILE A 92 -3.61 10.75 6.66
CA ILE A 92 -2.91 9.79 5.79
C ILE A 92 -2.94 10.21 4.32
N ALA A 93 -4.06 10.72 3.81
CA ALA A 93 -4.15 11.20 2.44
C ALA A 93 -3.22 12.42 2.22
N LYS A 94 -3.21 13.38 3.16
CA LYS A 94 -2.28 14.52 3.17
C LYS A 94 -0.81 14.06 3.13
N ARG A 95 -0.44 13.09 3.98
CA ARG A 95 0.90 12.49 3.99
C ARG A 95 1.26 11.80 2.67
N LEU A 96 0.34 11.04 2.08
CA LEU A 96 0.57 10.31 0.84
C LEU A 96 0.66 11.25 -0.38
N VAL A 97 -0.10 12.35 -0.42
CA VAL A 97 0.06 13.42 -1.44
C VAL A 97 1.40 14.11 -1.30
N TYR A 98 1.83 14.42 -0.07
CA TYR A 98 3.17 14.96 0.16
C TYR A 98 4.27 13.99 -0.30
N ALA A 99 4.14 12.70 0.01
CA ALA A 99 5.09 11.67 -0.41
C ALA A 99 5.14 11.48 -1.95
N GLY A 100 3.99 11.53 -2.63
CA GLY A 100 3.90 11.44 -4.09
C GLY A 100 4.69 12.53 -4.83
N ASN A 101 4.95 13.69 -4.20
CA ASN A 101 5.81 14.73 -4.77
C ASN A 101 7.27 14.29 -4.97
N TYR A 102 7.71 13.25 -4.26
CA TYR A 102 9.04 12.64 -4.36
C TYR A 102 9.04 11.32 -5.15
N SER A 103 7.98 11.04 -5.90
CA SER A 103 7.79 9.80 -6.69
C SER A 103 7.84 8.52 -5.85
N VAL A 104 7.51 8.59 -4.56
CA VAL A 104 7.42 7.45 -3.64
C VAL A 104 5.99 7.18 -3.23
N LEU A 105 5.73 5.95 -2.76
CA LEU A 105 4.39 5.50 -2.34
C LEU A 105 3.33 5.60 -3.46
N ASN A 106 3.71 5.33 -4.70
CA ASN A 106 2.76 4.87 -5.70
C ASN A 106 2.35 3.43 -5.40
N THR A 107 1.12 3.08 -5.75
CA THR A 107 0.66 1.70 -5.80
C THR A 107 0.55 1.24 -7.24
N ALA A 108 1.10 0.06 -7.55
CA ALA A 108 0.88 -0.59 -8.84
C ALA A 108 0.24 -1.96 -8.63
N CYS A 109 -0.67 -2.33 -9.52
CA CYS A 109 -1.20 -3.68 -9.60
C CYS A 109 -1.14 -4.18 -11.04
N SER A 110 -0.97 -5.49 -11.21
CA SER A 110 -0.83 -6.13 -12.52
C SER A 110 -1.84 -7.26 -12.67
N ILE A 111 -2.52 -7.32 -13.82
CA ILE A 111 -3.46 -8.36 -14.19
C ILE A 111 -2.88 -9.08 -15.39
N THR A 112 -2.39 -10.31 -15.19
CA THR A 112 -1.87 -11.15 -16.29
C THR A 112 -2.99 -12.05 -16.79
N LEU A 113 -3.21 -12.03 -18.11
CA LEU A 113 -4.31 -12.67 -18.80
C LEU A 113 -3.77 -13.55 -19.92
N ASN A 114 -4.42 -14.70 -20.14
CA ASN A 114 -4.19 -15.57 -21.28
C ASN A 114 -5.51 -15.77 -22.03
N SER A 115 -5.51 -15.62 -23.36
CA SER A 115 -6.69 -15.77 -24.20
C SER A 115 -6.45 -16.68 -25.41
N ALA A 116 -7.50 -17.37 -25.84
CA ALA A 116 -7.47 -18.28 -27.00
C ALA A 116 -7.38 -17.50 -28.32
N HIS A 117 -7.94 -16.30 -28.36
CA HIS A 117 -7.89 -15.37 -29.48
C HIS A 117 -7.23 -14.05 -29.03
N PRO A 118 -6.55 -13.33 -29.93
CA PRO A 118 -6.02 -12.00 -29.63
C PRO A 118 -7.12 -11.07 -29.12
N ILE A 119 -6.84 -10.37 -28.02
CA ILE A 119 -7.67 -9.27 -27.51
C ILE A 119 -7.17 -7.98 -28.18
N PRO A 120 -8.05 -7.20 -28.84
CA PRO A 120 -7.68 -5.91 -29.43
C PRO A 120 -7.50 -4.85 -28.33
N ASP A 121 -6.59 -3.88 -28.55
CA ASP A 121 -6.31 -2.83 -27.56
C ASP A 121 -7.55 -1.98 -27.25
N SER A 122 -8.43 -1.79 -28.23
CA SER A 122 -9.70 -1.07 -28.08
C SER A 122 -10.60 -1.70 -27.01
N ALA A 123 -10.54 -3.01 -26.78
CA ALA A 123 -11.30 -3.67 -25.72
C ALA A 123 -10.72 -3.36 -24.31
N PHE A 124 -9.40 -3.15 -24.20
CA PHE A 124 -8.79 -2.66 -22.97
C PHE A 124 -9.11 -1.18 -22.74
N GLU A 125 -9.04 -0.35 -23.77
CA GLU A 125 -9.39 1.08 -23.70
C GLU A 125 -10.87 1.30 -23.33
N GLU A 126 -11.79 0.59 -23.99
CA GLU A 126 -13.22 0.60 -23.68
C GLU A 126 -13.49 0.11 -22.25
N MET A 127 -12.85 -0.98 -21.82
CA MET A 127 -12.92 -1.45 -20.43
C MET A 127 -12.47 -0.36 -19.44
N LEU A 128 -11.37 0.36 -19.72
CA LEU A 128 -10.90 1.46 -18.88
C LEU A 128 -11.89 2.64 -18.85
N HIS A 129 -12.56 2.94 -19.96
CA HIS A 129 -13.65 3.92 -20.03
C HIS A 129 -14.88 3.53 -19.19
N HIS A 130 -15.18 2.24 -19.05
CA HIS A 130 -16.19 1.77 -18.10
C HIS A 130 -15.66 1.79 -16.65
N LEU A 131 -14.41 1.39 -16.44
CA LEU A 131 -13.78 1.30 -15.12
C LEU A 131 -13.73 2.67 -14.43
N VAL A 132 -13.28 3.71 -15.13
CA VAL A 132 -13.19 5.08 -14.59
C VAL A 132 -14.57 5.69 -14.28
N ARG A 133 -15.63 5.27 -14.99
CA ARG A 133 -17.02 5.68 -14.69
C ARG A 133 -17.62 4.93 -13.51
N LYS A 134 -17.31 3.64 -13.36
CA LYS A 134 -17.91 2.77 -12.33
C LYS A 134 -17.10 2.71 -11.03
N VAL A 135 -15.87 3.23 -10.99
CA VAL A 135 -15.02 3.26 -9.78
C VAL A 135 -14.64 4.71 -9.42
N PRO A 136 -15.35 5.34 -8.44
CA PRO A 136 -15.12 6.72 -8.03
C PRO A 136 -13.67 7.12 -7.67
N SER A 137 -12.89 6.22 -7.04
CA SER A 137 -11.50 6.54 -6.66
C SER A 137 -10.55 6.71 -7.85
N LEU A 138 -10.93 6.28 -9.06
CA LEU A 138 -10.21 6.59 -10.29
C LEU A 138 -10.51 8.00 -10.85
N ARG A 139 -11.40 8.75 -10.19
CA ARG A 139 -11.72 10.14 -10.51
C ARG A 139 -11.19 11.11 -9.46
N THR A 140 -10.48 10.62 -8.44
CA THR A 140 -9.97 11.43 -7.35
C THR A 140 -8.76 12.26 -7.77
N CYS A 141 -8.82 13.55 -7.46
CA CYS A 141 -7.68 14.47 -7.40
C CYS A 141 -7.67 15.18 -6.04
N PHE A 142 -6.58 15.91 -5.74
CA PHE A 142 -6.35 16.57 -4.47
C PHE A 142 -5.99 18.03 -4.72
N ARG A 143 -6.75 18.99 -4.18
CA ARG A 143 -6.54 20.42 -4.42
C ARG A 143 -6.54 21.21 -3.11
N GLN A 144 -5.80 22.33 -3.08
CA GLN A 144 -5.85 23.25 -1.95
C GLN A 144 -7.10 24.12 -2.01
N HIS A 145 -7.77 24.29 -0.87
CA HIS A 145 -8.88 25.22 -0.67
C HIS A 145 -8.86 25.71 0.78
N GLN A 146 -8.76 27.04 0.95
CA GLN A 146 -8.67 27.71 2.26
C GLN A 146 -7.54 27.14 3.15
N ASP A 147 -6.34 27.03 2.59
CA ASP A 147 -5.12 26.47 3.22
C ASP A 147 -5.23 25.00 3.67
N GLU A 148 -6.30 24.29 3.30
CA GLU A 148 -6.47 22.86 3.51
C GLU A 148 -6.44 22.08 2.20
N LEU A 149 -5.84 20.88 2.23
CA LEU A 149 -5.91 19.92 1.14
C LEU A 149 -7.28 19.20 1.16
N TRP A 150 -8.01 19.27 0.06
CA TRP A 150 -9.29 18.60 -0.15
C TRP A 150 -9.19 17.46 -1.14
N ILE A 151 -10.10 16.50 -0.99
CA ILE A 151 -10.38 15.43 -1.95
C ILE A 151 -11.48 15.93 -2.90
N CYS A 152 -11.23 15.80 -4.20
CA CYS A 152 -12.11 16.27 -5.26
C CYS A 152 -12.39 15.15 -6.26
N GLU A 153 -13.54 15.21 -6.93
CA GLU A 153 -13.90 14.32 -8.03
C GLU A 153 -13.88 15.04 -9.38
N LEU A 154 -13.08 14.51 -10.32
CA LEU A 154 -12.99 14.97 -11.70
C LEU A 154 -14.25 14.63 -12.50
N HIS A 155 -14.85 15.61 -13.16
CA HIS A 155 -16.04 15.37 -14.02
C HIS A 155 -15.69 14.63 -15.32
N LYS A 156 -14.49 14.89 -15.86
CA LYS A 156 -14.01 14.33 -17.14
C LYS A 156 -12.56 13.86 -17.01
N PRO A 157 -12.29 12.79 -16.24
CA PRO A 157 -10.95 12.22 -16.14
C PRO A 157 -10.47 11.77 -17.53
N LYS A 158 -9.33 12.30 -17.97
CA LYS A 158 -8.60 11.77 -19.12
C LYS A 158 -8.08 10.37 -18.75
N ILE A 159 -8.10 9.42 -19.68
CA ILE A 159 -7.45 8.13 -19.49
C ILE A 159 -6.04 8.21 -20.06
N ASP A 160 -5.03 7.92 -19.24
CA ASP A 160 -3.68 7.66 -19.69
C ASP A 160 -3.51 6.15 -19.89
N PHE A 161 -3.85 5.67 -21.08
CA PHE A 161 -3.64 4.29 -21.52
C PHE A 161 -2.58 4.25 -22.64
N GLN A 162 -1.63 3.33 -22.52
CA GLN A 162 -0.60 3.09 -23.54
C GLN A 162 -0.29 1.59 -23.63
N VAL A 163 -0.01 1.11 -24.83
CA VAL A 163 0.68 -0.18 -24.99
C VAL A 163 2.16 0.07 -24.66
N ALA A 164 2.73 -0.74 -23.78
CA ALA A 164 4.10 -0.57 -23.31
C ALA A 164 5.08 -1.44 -24.11
N ASP A 165 6.22 -0.85 -24.46
CA ASP A 165 7.39 -1.54 -24.98
C ASP A 165 8.33 -1.94 -23.83
N GLY A 166 9.16 -2.97 -24.07
CA GLY A 166 10.14 -3.47 -23.10
C GLY A 166 9.66 -4.68 -22.30
N ASP A 167 10.40 -5.03 -21.25
CA ASP A 167 10.10 -6.16 -20.36
C ASP A 167 9.28 -5.77 -19.12
N LEU A 168 8.81 -6.79 -18.40
CA LEU A 168 8.01 -6.67 -17.18
C LEU A 168 8.64 -5.75 -16.12
N GLU A 169 9.94 -5.90 -15.84
CA GLU A 169 10.64 -5.17 -14.79
C GLU A 169 10.91 -3.73 -15.19
N THR A 170 11.24 -3.48 -16.46
CA THR A 170 11.34 -2.13 -17.04
C THR A 170 10.01 -1.38 -16.90
N VAL A 171 8.88 -2.01 -17.23
CA VAL A 171 7.54 -1.41 -17.09
C VAL A 171 7.19 -1.15 -15.62
N ILE A 172 7.39 -2.12 -14.71
CA ILE A 172 7.17 -1.96 -13.27
C ILE A 172 8.02 -0.80 -12.72
N SER A 173 9.32 -0.77 -13.03
CA SER A 173 10.23 0.29 -12.59
C SER A 173 9.79 1.66 -13.10
N SER A 174 9.32 1.77 -14.35
CA SER A 174 8.84 3.04 -14.91
C SER A 174 7.60 3.57 -14.18
N LEU A 175 6.69 2.68 -13.78
CA LEU A 175 5.43 3.03 -13.12
C LEU A 175 5.62 3.34 -11.64
N MET A 176 6.42 2.55 -10.92
CA MET A 176 6.67 2.77 -9.49
C MET A 176 7.33 4.13 -9.20
N ASN A 177 8.15 4.62 -10.12
CA ASN A 177 8.86 5.91 -9.99
C ASN A 177 8.16 7.08 -10.74
N LEU A 178 6.90 6.91 -11.18
CA LEU A 178 6.14 7.95 -11.87
C LEU A 178 5.73 9.07 -10.88
N LYS A 179 5.71 10.33 -11.33
CA LYS A 179 5.16 11.44 -10.56
C LYS A 179 3.81 11.87 -11.13
N TYR A 180 2.76 11.77 -10.32
CA TYR A 180 1.42 12.28 -10.66
C TYR A 180 1.31 13.77 -10.32
N ASN A 181 0.63 14.54 -11.17
CA ASN A 181 0.09 15.84 -10.75
C ASN A 181 -1.20 15.59 -9.96
N SER A 182 -1.15 15.73 -8.63
CA SER A 182 -2.29 15.47 -7.76
C SER A 182 -3.45 16.46 -7.95
N GLU A 183 -3.19 17.68 -8.42
CA GLU A 183 -4.19 18.75 -8.55
C GLU A 183 -4.98 18.68 -9.86
N GLU A 184 -4.30 18.38 -10.96
CA GLU A 184 -4.91 18.24 -12.30
C GLU A 184 -5.59 16.89 -12.49
N GLY A 185 -4.93 15.81 -12.04
CA GLY A 185 -5.32 14.42 -12.28
C GLY A 185 -5.36 14.00 -13.76
N PRO A 186 -5.75 12.74 -14.07
CA PRO A 186 -6.05 11.67 -13.12
C PRO A 186 -4.82 11.30 -12.27
N THR A 187 -5.06 10.76 -11.09
CA THR A 187 -3.99 10.28 -10.20
C THR A 187 -3.63 8.81 -10.46
N TRP A 188 -3.81 8.34 -11.70
CA TRP A 188 -3.51 6.98 -12.14
C TRP A 188 -3.25 6.90 -13.65
N CYS A 189 -2.64 5.81 -14.10
CA CYS A 189 -2.45 5.46 -15.51
C CYS A 189 -2.47 3.93 -15.72
N ALA A 190 -2.61 3.51 -16.98
CA ALA A 190 -2.65 2.11 -17.37
C ALA A 190 -1.61 1.81 -18.48
N ARG A 191 -0.96 0.65 -18.39
CA ARG A 191 0.00 0.17 -19.40
C ARG A 191 -0.31 -1.28 -19.77
N LEU A 192 -0.45 -1.56 -21.06
CA LEU A 192 -0.64 -2.93 -21.57
C LEU A 192 0.68 -3.47 -22.12
N LEU A 193 1.26 -4.45 -21.44
CA LEU A 193 2.37 -5.24 -21.96
C LEU A 193 1.80 -6.45 -22.71
N ARG A 194 2.31 -6.72 -23.92
CA ARG A 194 2.00 -7.92 -24.71
C ARG A 194 3.23 -8.83 -24.75
N TYR A 195 3.00 -10.14 -24.84
CA TYR A 195 4.07 -11.13 -24.94
C TYR A 195 4.08 -11.77 -26.32
N SER A 196 5.28 -12.06 -26.82
CA SER A 196 5.48 -12.90 -28.00
C SER A 196 5.08 -14.35 -27.68
N PRO A 197 4.60 -15.14 -28.67
CA PRO A 197 4.38 -16.58 -28.50
C PRO A 197 5.62 -17.34 -27.99
N THR A 198 6.83 -16.80 -28.16
CA THR A 198 8.09 -17.36 -27.64
C THR A 198 8.28 -17.19 -26.14
N ASP A 199 7.62 -16.21 -25.52
CA ASP A 199 7.99 -15.75 -24.18
C ASP A 199 7.53 -16.72 -23.07
N PRO A 200 8.18 -16.70 -21.89
CA PRO A 200 7.75 -17.54 -20.77
C PRO A 200 6.33 -17.20 -20.31
N CYS A 201 5.41 -18.17 -20.42
CA CYS A 201 4.06 -18.01 -19.88
C CYS A 201 4.08 -18.16 -18.36
N THR A 202 3.39 -17.25 -17.65
CA THR A 202 3.22 -17.34 -16.18
C THR A 202 2.41 -18.55 -15.74
N THR A 203 1.66 -19.16 -16.67
CA THR A 203 0.87 -20.39 -16.50
C THR A 203 1.17 -21.35 -17.67
N PRO A 204 2.33 -22.03 -17.67
CA PRO A 204 2.76 -22.90 -18.77
C PRO A 204 1.74 -23.97 -19.14
N GLU A 205 0.99 -24.47 -18.15
CA GLU A 205 -0.07 -25.48 -18.30
C GLU A 205 -1.24 -25.03 -19.19
N PHE A 206 -1.43 -23.73 -19.36
CA PHE A 206 -2.51 -23.15 -20.17
C PHE A 206 -2.05 -22.58 -21.51
N LYS A 207 -0.73 -22.47 -21.75
CA LYS A 207 -0.16 -21.81 -22.95
C LYS A 207 -0.63 -22.43 -24.28
N SER A 208 -0.85 -23.74 -24.33
CA SER A 208 -1.34 -24.43 -25.54
C SER A 208 -2.79 -24.09 -25.90
N THR A 209 -3.63 -23.75 -24.91
CA THR A 209 -5.05 -23.44 -25.10
C THR A 209 -5.30 -21.94 -25.18
N PHE A 210 -4.45 -21.15 -24.54
CA PHE A 210 -4.56 -19.70 -24.42
C PHE A 210 -3.21 -19.04 -24.77
N PRO A 211 -2.80 -19.05 -26.05
CA PRO A 211 -1.44 -18.70 -26.46
C PRO A 211 -1.15 -17.19 -26.46
N ASN A 212 -2.19 -16.34 -26.44
CA ASN A 212 -2.04 -14.89 -26.41
C ASN A 212 -1.97 -14.46 -24.94
N GLN A 213 -0.85 -13.87 -24.52
CA GLN A 213 -0.65 -13.43 -23.14
C GLN A 213 -0.50 -11.91 -23.08
N TYR A 214 -1.06 -11.32 -22.02
CA TYR A 214 -1.09 -9.88 -21.77
C TYR A 214 -0.84 -9.63 -20.28
N THR A 215 -0.18 -8.53 -19.93
CA THR A 215 -0.18 -7.98 -18.57
C THR A 215 -0.67 -6.54 -18.63
N LEU A 216 -1.87 -6.30 -18.10
CA LEU A 216 -2.36 -4.95 -17.85
C LEU A 216 -1.83 -4.47 -16.49
N PHE A 217 -1.05 -3.41 -16.50
CA PHE A 217 -0.67 -2.67 -15.31
C PHE A 217 -1.63 -1.51 -15.08
N LEU A 218 -2.01 -1.30 -13.82
CA LEU A 218 -2.63 -0.08 -13.34
C LEU A 218 -1.70 0.50 -12.28
N SER A 219 -1.24 1.72 -12.47
CA SER A 219 -0.45 2.48 -11.49
C SER A 219 -1.29 3.63 -10.98
N LEU A 220 -1.31 3.84 -9.66
CA LEU A 220 -2.22 4.72 -8.96
C LEU A 220 -1.51 5.39 -7.79
N HIS A 221 -1.82 6.67 -7.57
CA HIS A 221 -1.39 7.42 -6.41
C HIS A 221 -2.06 6.89 -5.14
N HIS A 222 -1.27 6.48 -4.14
CA HIS A 222 -1.77 5.74 -2.98
C HIS A 222 -2.75 6.54 -2.10
N ALA A 223 -2.66 7.88 -2.08
CA ALA A 223 -3.64 8.70 -1.36
C ALA A 223 -5.09 8.51 -1.84
N ALA A 224 -5.30 8.08 -3.09
CA ALA A 224 -6.63 7.83 -3.64
C ALA A 224 -7.11 6.39 -3.43
N ASN A 225 -6.19 5.44 -3.16
CA ASN A 225 -6.48 4.01 -3.16
C ASN A 225 -5.56 3.25 -2.19
N ASP A 226 -6.12 2.40 -1.33
CA ASP A 226 -5.39 1.37 -0.59
C ASP A 226 -5.51 -0.03 -1.23
N GLY A 227 -4.85 -1.02 -0.64
CA GLY A 227 -4.85 -2.41 -1.11
C GLY A 227 -6.24 -3.04 -1.25
N PHE A 228 -7.25 -2.58 -0.50
CA PHE A 228 -8.62 -3.05 -0.66
C PHE A 228 -9.32 -2.37 -1.84
N SER A 229 -9.18 -1.06 -1.98
CA SER A 229 -9.66 -0.34 -3.17
C SER A 229 -9.05 -0.90 -4.47
N LEU A 230 -7.75 -1.25 -4.45
CA LEU A 230 -7.07 -1.91 -5.56
C LEU A 230 -7.66 -3.28 -5.91
N TYR A 231 -8.03 -4.09 -4.91
CA TYR A 231 -8.70 -5.37 -5.15
C TYR A 231 -10.06 -5.18 -5.84
N ILE A 232 -10.84 -4.16 -5.46
CA ILE A 232 -12.10 -3.81 -6.14
C ILE A 232 -11.83 -3.34 -7.57
N ILE A 233 -10.83 -2.47 -7.79
CA ILE A 233 -10.42 -2.00 -9.13
C ILE A 233 -10.04 -3.18 -10.04
N GLN A 234 -9.21 -4.11 -9.55
CA GLN A 234 -8.81 -5.29 -10.33
C GLN A 234 -10.00 -6.20 -10.65
N SER A 235 -10.86 -6.45 -9.67
CA SER A 235 -12.07 -7.28 -9.85
C SER A 235 -13.03 -6.66 -10.85
N ALA A 236 -13.23 -5.34 -10.79
CA ALA A 236 -14.03 -4.58 -11.74
C ALA A 236 -13.40 -4.60 -13.14
N ALA A 237 -12.09 -4.41 -13.27
CA ALA A 237 -11.39 -4.43 -14.56
C ALA A 237 -11.51 -5.79 -15.28
N ILE A 238 -11.34 -6.90 -14.55
CA ILE A 238 -11.52 -8.26 -15.11
C ILE A 238 -12.96 -8.47 -15.56
N LYS A 239 -13.95 -8.10 -14.73
CA LYS A 239 -15.37 -8.23 -15.08
C LYS A 239 -15.73 -7.38 -16.30
N LEU A 240 -15.31 -6.12 -16.33
CA LEU A 240 -15.63 -5.20 -17.42
C LEU A 240 -14.94 -5.60 -18.73
N LEU A 241 -13.73 -6.16 -18.69
CA LEU A 241 -13.10 -6.71 -19.89
C LEU A 241 -13.88 -7.91 -20.44
N GLN A 242 -14.40 -8.78 -19.56
CA GLN A 242 -15.30 -9.85 -19.96
C GLN A 242 -16.60 -9.29 -20.57
N ASP A 243 -17.26 -8.35 -19.90
CA ASP A 243 -18.52 -7.74 -20.36
C ASP A 243 -18.34 -7.08 -21.75
N VAL A 244 -17.23 -6.35 -21.98
CA VAL A 244 -16.87 -5.76 -23.29
C VAL A 244 -16.65 -6.84 -24.35
N LEU A 245 -15.84 -7.86 -24.06
CA LEU A 245 -15.53 -8.94 -25.01
C LEU A 245 -16.76 -9.80 -25.38
N GLU A 246 -17.73 -9.91 -24.47
CA GLU A 246 -19.01 -10.59 -24.71
C GLU A 246 -20.09 -9.65 -25.30
N SER A 247 -19.78 -8.37 -25.50
CA SER A 247 -20.72 -7.33 -25.95
C SER A 247 -21.97 -7.20 -25.05
N VAL A 248 -21.78 -7.39 -23.74
CA VAL A 248 -22.81 -7.26 -22.71
C VAL A 248 -23.05 -5.77 -22.43
N HIS A 249 -24.31 -5.39 -22.22
CA HIS A 249 -24.64 -4.02 -21.82
C HIS A 249 -24.08 -3.69 -20.43
N ILE A 250 -23.21 -2.68 -20.37
CA ILE A 250 -22.62 -2.17 -19.12
C ILE A 250 -23.34 -0.87 -18.73
N ASP A 251 -24.09 -0.92 -17.63
CA ASP A 251 -24.72 0.25 -17.01
C ASP A 251 -23.71 1.18 -16.30
N ASP A 252 -24.19 2.32 -15.79
CA ASP A 252 -23.38 3.31 -15.05
C ASP A 252 -23.40 3.12 -13.51
N SER A 253 -23.90 1.98 -12.98
CA SER A 253 -23.86 1.71 -11.53
C SER A 253 -22.42 1.64 -10.99
N GLN A 254 -22.18 2.18 -9.81
CA GLN A 254 -20.82 2.24 -9.25
C GLN A 254 -20.51 0.96 -8.43
N PHE A 255 -19.25 0.51 -8.47
CA PHE A 255 -18.75 -0.63 -7.70
C PHE A 255 -18.44 -0.29 -6.22
N GLY A 256 -18.60 0.97 -5.84
CA GLY A 256 -18.37 1.51 -4.51
C GLY A 256 -18.57 3.02 -4.51
N ARG A 257 -18.30 3.68 -3.39
CA ARG A 257 -18.42 5.13 -3.20
C ARG A 257 -17.14 5.69 -2.58
N LEU A 258 -16.88 6.98 -2.80
CA LEU A 258 -15.94 7.73 -1.97
C LEU A 258 -16.60 8.02 -0.62
N THR A 259 -15.89 7.78 0.47
CA THR A 259 -16.39 7.95 1.84
C THR A 259 -15.73 9.16 2.48
N ASP A 260 -16.52 9.97 3.18
CA ASP A 260 -16.03 11.09 3.95
C ASP A 260 -15.12 10.61 5.11
N PRO A 261 -13.84 11.03 5.17
CA PRO A 261 -12.92 10.64 6.24
C PRO A 261 -13.29 11.23 7.61
N ASN A 262 -14.28 12.13 7.70
CA ASN A 262 -14.81 12.62 8.98
C ASN A 262 -15.17 11.48 9.94
N TYR A 263 -15.66 10.33 9.44
CA TYR A 263 -15.94 9.20 10.32
C TYR A 263 -14.68 8.64 10.99
N THR A 264 -13.62 8.39 10.20
CA THR A 264 -12.31 7.96 10.74
C THR A 264 -11.73 9.02 11.68
N MET A 265 -11.78 10.30 11.29
CA MET A 265 -11.31 11.43 12.11
C MET A 265 -12.07 11.59 13.44
N GLN A 266 -13.38 11.33 13.47
CA GLN A 266 -14.16 11.31 14.71
C GLN A 266 -13.71 10.17 15.63
N VAL A 267 -13.36 9.01 15.07
CA VAL A 267 -12.78 7.92 15.86
C VAL A 267 -11.37 8.29 16.35
N GLU A 268 -10.51 8.94 15.55
CA GLU A 268 -9.21 9.51 16.00
C GLU A 268 -9.39 10.48 17.18
N GLN A 269 -10.39 11.34 17.10
CA GLN A 269 -10.66 12.37 18.10
C GLN A 269 -11.23 11.78 19.40
N SER A 270 -12.24 10.90 19.32
CA SER A 270 -12.82 10.20 20.49
C SER A 270 -11.80 9.36 21.27
N VAL A 271 -10.70 9.02 20.59
CA VAL A 271 -9.58 8.30 21.15
C VAL A 271 -8.62 9.23 21.85
N ARG A 272 -8.28 10.35 21.20
CA ARG A 272 -7.40 11.36 21.76
C ARG A 272 -7.95 11.82 23.11
N GLU A 273 -9.25 12.08 23.16
CA GLU A 273 -10.00 12.41 24.38
C GLU A 273 -9.83 11.33 25.46
N LYS A 274 -10.02 10.04 25.14
CA LYS A 274 -9.82 8.94 26.11
C LYS A 274 -8.39 8.77 26.60
N LEU A 275 -7.39 9.11 25.80
CA LEU A 275 -5.98 9.09 26.22
C LEU A 275 -5.65 10.34 27.06
N GLU A 276 -6.23 11.50 26.75
CA GLU A 276 -6.13 12.70 27.58
C GLU A 276 -6.81 12.50 28.95
N GLU A 277 -7.84 11.64 29.04
CA GLU A 277 -8.45 11.17 30.28
C GLU A 277 -7.59 10.17 31.09
N ASP A 278 -6.63 9.47 30.46
CA ASP A 278 -5.67 8.57 31.13
C ASP A 278 -4.21 9.04 30.89
N PRO A 279 -3.69 9.94 31.73
CA PRO A 279 -2.32 10.43 31.62
C PRO A 279 -1.25 9.35 31.72
N ILE A 280 -1.53 8.17 32.29
CA ILE A 280 -0.56 7.08 32.37
C ILE A 280 -0.49 6.38 31.01
N ALA A 281 -1.65 6.05 30.41
CA ALA A 281 -1.69 5.49 29.06
C ALA A 281 -1.12 6.43 28.01
N LEU A 282 -1.42 7.74 28.09
CA LEU A 282 -0.86 8.76 27.20
C LEU A 282 0.66 8.88 27.35
N ASN A 283 1.19 8.96 28.57
CA ASN A 283 2.65 9.03 28.79
C ASN A 283 3.36 7.75 28.30
N ASN A 284 2.81 6.57 28.59
CA ASN A 284 3.37 5.29 28.11
C ASN A 284 3.41 5.25 26.58
N MET A 285 2.36 5.72 25.90
CA MET A 285 2.32 5.80 24.44
C MET A 285 3.33 6.82 23.89
N LEU A 286 3.47 8.00 24.51
CA LEU A 286 4.44 9.01 24.10
C LEU A 286 5.88 8.53 24.33
N GLU A 287 6.15 7.79 25.42
CA GLU A 287 7.44 7.15 25.67
C GLU A 287 7.71 6.04 24.65
N GLU A 288 6.74 5.19 24.31
CA GLU A 288 6.86 4.21 23.23
C GLU A 288 7.23 4.93 21.93
N MET A 289 6.46 5.94 21.50
CA MET A 289 6.72 6.67 20.25
C MET A 289 8.08 7.37 20.23
N SER A 290 8.46 8.05 21.32
CA SER A 290 9.78 8.69 21.44
C SER A 290 10.90 7.65 21.34
N THR A 291 10.73 6.49 21.96
CA THR A 291 11.69 5.39 21.85
C THR A 291 11.77 4.85 20.42
N LEU A 292 10.64 4.77 19.70
CA LEU A 292 10.58 4.36 18.29
C LEU A 292 11.22 5.39 17.33
N GLN A 293 11.25 6.68 17.68
CA GLN A 293 11.80 7.75 16.83
C GLN A 293 13.27 8.05 17.15
N ASN A 294 13.65 8.10 18.44
CA ASN A 294 14.89 8.75 18.88
C ASN A 294 15.94 7.78 19.46
N SER A 295 15.54 6.57 19.87
CA SER A 295 16.38 5.72 20.75
C SER A 295 17.03 4.51 20.06
N PHE A 296 16.80 4.28 18.77
CA PHE A 296 17.33 3.12 18.05
C PHE A 296 17.85 3.43 16.65
N THR A 297 19.10 3.04 16.39
CA THR A 297 19.57 2.79 15.02
C THR A 297 18.81 1.59 14.45
N PRO A 298 18.20 1.69 13.26
CA PRO A 298 17.54 0.54 12.63
C PRO A 298 18.54 -0.59 12.38
N LEU A 299 18.13 -1.84 12.60
CA LEU A 299 19.02 -3.01 12.50
C LEU A 299 19.71 -3.13 11.13
N LEU A 300 19.03 -2.75 10.04
CA LEU A 300 19.62 -2.74 8.70
C LEU A 300 20.65 -1.62 8.51
N SER A 301 20.36 -0.42 9.03
CA SER A 301 21.27 0.73 9.01
C SER A 301 22.55 0.44 9.82
N GLU A 302 22.42 -0.26 10.95
CA GLU A 302 23.58 -0.71 11.75
C GLU A 302 24.40 -1.80 11.03
N ALA A 303 23.74 -2.75 10.36
CA ALA A 303 24.39 -3.86 9.69
C ALA A 303 25.07 -3.50 8.35
N PHE A 304 24.51 -2.53 7.61
CA PHE A 304 24.91 -2.25 6.23
C PHE A 304 25.29 -0.78 5.96
N ASN A 305 25.12 0.11 6.94
CA ASN A 305 25.10 1.57 6.81
C ASN A 305 23.91 2.08 5.99
N ASP A 306 23.47 3.30 6.28
CA ASP A 306 22.44 3.96 5.46
C ASP A 306 23.03 4.36 4.09
N PRO A 307 22.33 4.08 2.98
CA PRO A 307 22.79 4.46 1.66
C PRO A 307 22.70 5.98 1.47
N VAL A 308 23.75 6.59 0.89
CA VAL A 308 23.70 7.99 0.45
C VAL A 308 22.86 8.09 -0.81
N VAL A 309 21.58 8.42 -0.66
CA VAL A 309 20.59 8.47 -1.74
C VAL A 309 20.31 9.92 -2.12
N THR A 310 20.70 10.33 -3.33
CA THR A 310 20.37 11.65 -3.90
C THR A 310 18.99 11.69 -4.57
N GLN A 311 18.52 10.54 -5.08
CA GLN A 311 17.16 10.35 -5.61
C GLN A 311 16.67 8.95 -5.23
N PRO A 312 15.53 8.81 -4.54
CA PRO A 312 14.97 7.49 -4.22
C PRO A 312 14.56 6.76 -5.49
N GLN A 313 14.89 5.47 -5.58
CA GLN A 313 14.41 4.58 -6.63
C GLN A 313 13.80 3.34 -6.00
N ILE A 314 12.60 2.98 -6.44
CA ILE A 314 11.95 1.74 -6.01
C ILE A 314 12.38 0.61 -6.97
N LYS A 315 12.98 -0.43 -6.40
CA LYS A 315 13.23 -1.73 -7.07
C LYS A 315 12.41 -2.81 -6.37
N THR A 316 11.82 -3.70 -7.15
CA THR A 316 11.01 -4.82 -6.64
C THR A 316 11.76 -6.12 -6.82
N LEU A 317 11.87 -6.93 -5.77
CA LEU A 317 12.33 -8.31 -5.83
C LEU A 317 11.15 -9.22 -5.49
N ARG A 318 10.79 -10.11 -6.41
CA ARG A 318 9.61 -10.98 -6.26
C ARG A 318 10.02 -12.44 -6.09
N THR A 319 9.70 -13.01 -4.93
CA THR A 319 9.77 -14.46 -4.69
C THR A 319 8.38 -15.05 -4.76
N ILE A 320 8.20 -16.12 -5.54
CA ILE A 320 6.95 -16.89 -5.60
C ILE A 320 7.10 -18.14 -4.73
N ILE A 321 6.35 -18.20 -3.63
CA ILE A 321 6.24 -19.42 -2.81
C ILE A 321 5.27 -20.36 -3.54
N ASP A 322 5.68 -21.60 -3.78
CA ASP A 322 4.82 -22.59 -4.42
C ASP A 322 3.61 -22.96 -3.56
N ARG A 323 2.54 -23.40 -4.21
CA ARG A 323 1.28 -23.77 -3.57
C ARG A 323 1.47 -24.84 -2.47
N PRO A 324 2.11 -26.00 -2.72
CA PRO A 324 2.38 -27.00 -1.69
C PRO A 324 3.10 -26.45 -0.45
N THR A 325 4.13 -25.61 -0.64
CA THR A 325 4.86 -24.97 0.47
C THR A 325 3.96 -24.02 1.26
N MET A 326 3.19 -23.17 0.59
CA MET A 326 2.26 -22.24 1.25
C MET A 326 1.11 -22.97 1.97
N GLU A 327 0.55 -24.03 1.37
CA GLU A 327 -0.49 -24.85 1.99
C GLU A 327 0.05 -25.59 3.23
N CYS A 328 1.28 -26.12 3.16
CA CYS A 328 1.97 -26.71 4.32
C CYS A 328 2.17 -25.68 5.45
N PHE A 329 2.66 -24.48 5.13
CA PHE A 329 2.85 -23.40 6.10
C PHE A 329 1.54 -22.95 6.75
N HIS A 330 0.50 -22.71 5.95
CA HIS A 330 -0.84 -22.34 6.43
C HIS A 330 -1.43 -23.41 7.37
N ASN A 331 -1.25 -24.70 7.06
CA ASN A 331 -1.69 -25.80 7.93
C ASN A 331 -0.94 -25.81 9.27
N LYS A 332 0.36 -25.47 9.29
CA LYS A 332 1.11 -25.31 10.55
C LYS A 332 0.64 -24.12 11.37
N CYS A 333 0.37 -22.96 10.76
CA CYS A 333 -0.21 -21.82 11.45
C CYS A 333 -1.56 -22.18 12.11
N LYS A 334 -2.44 -22.88 11.38
CA LYS A 334 -3.70 -23.40 11.93
C LYS A 334 -3.49 -24.35 13.11
N ALA A 335 -2.55 -25.29 13.01
CA ALA A 335 -2.24 -26.24 14.08
C ALA A 335 -1.68 -25.56 15.34
N ALA A 336 -0.94 -24.45 15.18
CA ALA A 336 -0.45 -23.61 16.28
C ALA A 336 -1.50 -22.61 16.82
N GLY A 337 -2.69 -22.53 16.23
CA GLY A 337 -3.76 -21.60 16.63
C GLY A 337 -3.50 -20.13 16.24
N VAL A 338 -2.65 -19.87 15.24
CA VAL A 338 -2.22 -18.52 14.84
C VAL A 338 -2.64 -18.18 13.41
N SER A 339 -2.74 -16.88 13.11
CA SER A 339 -3.07 -16.42 11.76
C SER A 339 -1.89 -16.61 10.79
N LEU A 340 -2.19 -16.74 9.49
CA LEU A 340 -1.15 -16.76 8.45
C LEU A 340 -0.32 -15.47 8.42
N SER A 341 -0.95 -14.32 8.74
CA SER A 341 -0.29 -13.01 8.81
C SER A 341 0.72 -12.94 9.96
N SER A 342 0.33 -13.40 11.16
CA SER A 342 1.21 -13.50 12.33
C SER A 342 2.38 -14.44 12.05
N GLY A 343 2.10 -15.61 11.47
CA GLY A 343 3.13 -16.56 11.06
C GLY A 343 4.14 -15.96 10.08
N MET A 344 3.66 -15.29 9.02
CA MET A 344 4.53 -14.68 8.01
C MET A 344 5.34 -13.50 8.57
N SER A 345 4.72 -12.65 9.40
CA SER A 345 5.41 -11.52 10.06
C SER A 345 6.56 -12.02 10.92
N CYS A 346 6.33 -13.05 11.74
CA CYS A 346 7.37 -13.69 12.53
C CYS A 346 8.45 -14.40 11.69
N VAL A 347 8.15 -14.93 10.50
CA VAL A 347 9.20 -15.42 9.57
C VAL A 347 10.08 -14.25 9.11
N LEU A 348 9.50 -13.10 8.78
CA LEU A 348 10.25 -11.91 8.34
C LEU A 348 11.12 -11.35 9.48
N ASP A 349 10.58 -11.21 10.69
CA ASP A 349 11.36 -10.76 11.86
C ASP A 349 12.60 -11.63 12.10
N ARG A 350 12.44 -12.95 12.01
CA ARG A 350 13.53 -13.90 12.26
C ARG A 350 14.53 -13.96 11.11
N SER A 351 14.06 -13.83 9.87
CA SER A 351 14.93 -13.67 8.70
C SER A 351 15.77 -12.39 8.81
N LEU A 352 15.19 -11.29 9.31
CA LEU A 352 15.91 -10.04 9.58
C LEU A 352 16.97 -10.21 10.67
N VAL A 353 16.63 -10.84 11.79
CA VAL A 353 17.59 -11.13 12.89
C VAL A 353 18.75 -12.00 12.40
N GLU A 354 18.49 -12.99 11.56
CA GLU A 354 19.53 -13.85 10.98
C GLU A 354 20.42 -13.07 10.00
N LEU A 355 19.83 -12.27 9.11
CA LEU A 355 20.56 -11.44 8.15
C LEU A 355 21.54 -10.47 8.84
N VAL A 356 21.09 -9.74 9.86
CA VAL A 356 21.97 -8.77 10.55
C VAL A 356 23.03 -9.45 11.41
N ARG A 357 22.79 -10.68 11.86
CA ARG A 357 23.81 -11.51 12.53
C ARG A 357 24.90 -11.96 11.59
N GLU A 358 24.54 -12.41 10.40
CA GLU A 358 25.50 -12.78 9.35
C GLU A 358 26.34 -11.57 8.92
N ALA A 359 25.76 -10.37 8.95
CA ALA A 359 26.46 -9.09 8.73
C ALA A 359 27.31 -8.60 9.93
N GLY A 360 27.28 -9.29 11.09
CA GLY A 360 28.14 -9.01 12.25
C GLY A 360 27.45 -8.38 13.47
N VAL A 361 26.17 -8.00 13.39
CA VAL A 361 25.40 -7.44 14.52
C VAL A 361 24.99 -8.56 15.48
N GLN A 362 25.91 -8.98 16.36
CA GLN A 362 25.73 -10.08 17.31
C GLN A 362 25.19 -9.60 18.67
N ARG A 363 24.06 -10.14 19.11
CA ARG A 363 23.36 -9.84 20.36
C ARG A 363 22.69 -11.10 20.91
N ASP A 364 22.47 -11.15 22.22
CA ASP A 364 21.66 -12.19 22.85
C ASP A 364 20.16 -11.98 22.60
N LEU A 365 19.71 -10.73 22.58
CA LEU A 365 18.34 -10.31 22.30
C LEU A 365 18.30 -9.24 21.21
N TYR A 366 17.32 -9.35 20.34
CA TYR A 366 16.99 -8.39 19.30
C TYR A 366 15.63 -7.79 19.59
N ARG A 367 15.51 -6.46 19.47
CA ARG A 367 14.23 -5.76 19.39
C ARG A 367 13.94 -5.50 17.92
N VAL A 368 12.89 -6.11 17.40
CA VAL A 368 12.37 -5.87 16.04
C VAL A 368 11.14 -4.99 16.19
N ILE A 369 11.14 -3.88 15.46
CA ILE A 369 10.03 -2.93 15.39
C ILE A 369 9.53 -2.96 13.95
N SER A 370 8.28 -3.38 13.77
CA SER A 370 7.59 -3.39 12.48
C SER A 370 6.45 -2.36 12.49
N ARG A 371 6.13 -1.79 11.33
CA ARG A 371 4.97 -0.92 11.14
C ARG A 371 4.00 -1.62 10.20
N HIS A 372 2.87 -2.06 10.74
CA HIS A 372 1.86 -2.82 10.00
C HIS A 372 0.78 -1.89 9.46
N SER A 373 0.51 -1.97 8.16
CA SER A 373 -0.67 -1.35 7.54
C SER A 373 -1.92 -2.13 7.88
N VAL A 374 -2.96 -1.42 8.31
CA VAL A 374 -4.17 -2.01 8.90
C VAL A 374 -5.40 -1.30 8.35
N SER A 375 -6.49 -2.03 8.10
CA SER A 375 -7.65 -1.42 7.47
C SER A 375 -8.52 -0.70 8.49
N GLU A 376 -8.65 0.63 8.35
CA GLU A 376 -9.54 1.47 9.17
C GLU A 376 -11.01 1.21 8.85
N ARG A 377 -11.31 0.54 7.74
CA ARG A 377 -12.67 0.06 7.39
C ARG A 377 -13.30 -0.81 8.48
N ARG A 378 -12.51 -1.38 9.39
CA ARG A 378 -12.97 -2.08 10.60
C ARG A 378 -13.86 -1.22 11.52
N TYR A 379 -13.82 0.11 11.38
CA TYR A 379 -14.64 1.04 12.15
C TYR A 379 -15.98 1.34 11.47
N PHE A 380 -16.14 1.11 10.15
CA PHE A 380 -17.40 1.39 9.45
C PHE A 380 -18.50 0.38 9.82
N SER A 381 -19.70 0.90 10.11
CA SER A 381 -20.81 0.15 10.73
C SER A 381 -21.69 -0.66 9.78
N GLU A 382 -21.82 -0.26 8.51
CA GLU A 382 -22.86 -0.80 7.62
C GLU A 382 -22.33 -1.74 6.54
N ASN A 383 -21.36 -1.30 5.73
CA ASN A 383 -20.74 -2.15 4.71
C ASN A 383 -19.34 -1.62 4.30
N PRO A 384 -18.24 -2.10 4.93
CA PRO A 384 -16.90 -1.65 4.57
C PRO A 384 -16.50 -1.96 3.13
N PHE A 385 -17.13 -2.95 2.48
CA PHE A 385 -16.69 -3.46 1.18
C PHE A 385 -17.04 -2.54 -0.01
N ILE A 386 -17.88 -1.52 0.19
CA ILE A 386 -18.21 -0.51 -0.83
C ILE A 386 -17.42 0.80 -0.66
N GLU A 387 -16.64 0.94 0.40
CA GLU A 387 -15.92 2.18 0.72
C GLU A 387 -14.57 2.23 0.00
N LEU A 388 -14.43 3.19 -0.92
CA LEU A 388 -13.26 3.37 -1.79
C LEU A 388 -12.48 4.62 -1.40
N GLY A 389 -11.16 4.51 -1.43
CA GLY A 389 -10.24 5.52 -0.92
C GLY A 389 -8.99 4.89 -0.29
N CYS A 390 -8.31 5.68 0.53
CA CYS A 390 -7.19 5.26 1.37
C CYS A 390 -7.60 5.26 2.86
N PHE A 391 -8.02 4.10 3.37
CA PHE A 391 -8.40 3.84 4.75
C PHE A 391 -7.40 2.88 5.40
N LEU A 392 -6.13 3.32 5.43
CA LEU A 392 -5.01 2.60 6.03
C LEU A 392 -4.53 3.33 7.28
N GLY A 393 -4.60 2.62 8.40
CA GLY A 393 -3.89 2.98 9.62
C GLY A 393 -2.49 2.39 9.60
N VAL A 394 -1.63 2.86 10.51
CA VAL A 394 -0.28 2.32 10.69
C VAL A 394 -0.09 1.99 12.17
N MET A 395 0.04 0.72 12.49
CA MET A 395 0.28 0.27 13.86
C MET A 395 1.74 -0.18 14.03
N PRO A 396 2.51 0.42 14.96
CA PRO A 396 3.79 -0.12 15.36
C PRO A 396 3.58 -1.36 16.25
N HIS A 397 4.28 -2.43 15.90
CA HIS A 397 4.36 -3.67 16.65
C HIS A 397 5.82 -3.89 17.05
N THR A 398 6.08 -4.16 18.32
CA THR A 398 7.44 -4.36 18.84
C THR A 398 7.55 -5.77 19.42
N MET A 399 8.48 -6.55 18.86
CA MET A 399 8.84 -7.86 19.38
C MET A 399 10.27 -7.87 19.91
N VAL A 400 10.48 -8.63 20.99
CA VAL A 400 11.82 -8.92 21.53
C VAL A 400 12.03 -10.44 21.51
N GLY A 401 13.18 -10.89 21.02
CA GLY A 401 13.49 -12.32 20.93
C GLY A 401 14.98 -12.61 20.82
N SER A 402 15.38 -13.83 21.15
CA SER A 402 16.76 -14.31 20.99
C SER A 402 16.98 -14.95 19.63
N HIS A 403 18.22 -14.97 19.15
CA HIS A 403 18.58 -15.71 17.94
C HIS A 403 18.41 -17.23 18.08
N ARG A 404 18.17 -17.75 19.30
CA ARG A 404 17.99 -19.18 19.59
C ARG A 404 16.56 -19.67 19.40
N ASP A 405 15.60 -18.75 19.24
CA ASP A 405 14.16 -19.02 19.24
C ASP A 405 13.66 -19.84 18.04
N ARG A 406 14.53 -20.32 17.13
CA ARG A 406 14.18 -21.30 16.10
C ARG A 406 13.54 -22.57 16.69
N GLN A 407 13.95 -22.98 17.89
CA GLN A 407 13.35 -24.12 18.59
C GLN A 407 11.97 -23.80 19.19
N GLU A 408 11.69 -22.52 19.47
CA GLU A 408 10.48 -22.01 20.10
C GLU A 408 9.62 -21.17 19.13
N PHE A 409 9.85 -21.30 17.82
CA PHE A 409 9.29 -20.41 16.80
C PHE A 409 7.76 -20.25 16.92
N TRP A 410 7.02 -21.33 17.15
CA TRP A 410 5.56 -21.27 17.28
C TRP A 410 5.08 -20.60 18.58
N GLN A 411 5.87 -20.66 19.67
CA GLN A 411 5.60 -19.91 20.88
C GLN A 411 5.82 -18.41 20.65
N TYR A 412 6.90 -18.03 19.96
CA TYR A 412 7.12 -16.65 19.52
C TYR A 412 5.99 -16.12 18.63
N VAL A 413 5.57 -16.91 17.62
CA VAL A 413 4.46 -16.53 16.72
C VAL A 413 3.14 -16.37 17.48
N LYS A 414 2.89 -17.22 18.48
CA LYS A 414 1.70 -17.12 19.33
C LYS A 414 1.73 -15.85 20.18
N LEU A 415 2.85 -15.57 20.85
CA LEU A 415 3.01 -14.35 21.67
C LEU A 415 2.89 -13.08 20.83
N SER A 416 3.56 -13.02 19.65
CA SER A 416 3.40 -11.92 18.69
C SER A 416 1.95 -11.77 18.23
N GLY A 417 1.29 -12.88 17.89
CA GLY A 417 -0.12 -12.88 17.48
C GLY A 417 -1.06 -12.38 18.57
N GLU A 418 -0.87 -12.81 19.82
CA GLU A 418 -1.66 -12.38 20.97
C GLU A 418 -1.43 -10.90 21.29
N GLN A 419 -0.18 -10.44 21.34
CA GLN A 419 0.16 -9.03 21.52
C GLN A 419 -0.41 -8.17 20.38
N TYR A 420 -0.22 -8.57 19.12
CA TYR A 420 -0.75 -7.83 17.96
C TYR A 420 -2.28 -7.74 18.00
N GLN A 421 -2.98 -8.80 18.42
CA GLN A 421 -4.44 -8.77 18.56
C GLN A 421 -4.89 -7.88 19.73
N GLU A 422 -4.11 -7.77 20.80
CA GLU A 422 -4.41 -6.87 21.90
C GLU A 422 -4.11 -5.42 21.53
N GLU A 423 -2.99 -5.15 20.87
CA GLU A 423 -2.69 -3.87 20.23
C GLU A 423 -3.79 -3.48 19.23
N LEU A 424 -4.29 -4.41 18.41
CA LEU A 424 -5.42 -4.19 17.51
C LEU A 424 -6.73 -3.81 18.24
N LYS A 425 -6.90 -4.12 19.52
CA LYS A 425 -8.06 -3.69 20.34
C LYS A 425 -7.79 -2.38 21.09
N GLN A 426 -6.60 -2.26 21.68
CA GLN A 426 -6.21 -1.19 22.60
C GLN A 426 -5.56 -0.01 21.87
N LYS A 427 -4.52 -0.28 21.07
CA LYS A 427 -3.76 0.75 20.36
C LYS A 427 -4.61 1.31 19.24
N ILE A 428 -4.71 2.63 19.25
CA ILE A 428 -5.44 3.32 18.23
C ILE A 428 -4.50 3.58 17.08
N MET A 429 -4.75 2.81 16.03
CA MET A 429 -4.01 2.73 14.76
C MET A 429 -3.98 4.05 13.96
N MET A 430 -4.59 5.09 14.54
CA MET A 430 -4.96 6.36 13.92
C MET A 430 -4.54 7.57 14.77
N LEU A 431 -3.80 7.38 15.88
CA LEU A 431 -2.91 8.44 16.35
C LEU A 431 -1.67 8.49 15.46
N GLN A 432 -1.91 8.91 14.21
CA GLN A 432 -0.93 9.58 13.38
C GLN A 432 -0.65 10.91 14.09
N LEU A 433 0.25 10.87 15.08
CA LEU A 433 0.63 12.04 15.86
C LEU A 433 0.91 13.20 14.89
N PRO A 434 0.38 14.42 15.16
CA PRO A 434 0.55 15.52 14.24
C PRO A 434 2.03 15.70 13.92
N TRP A 435 2.37 15.72 12.63
CA TRP A 435 3.68 16.11 12.12
C TRP A 435 4.12 17.49 12.68
N GLU A 436 3.16 18.29 13.15
CA GLU A 436 3.34 19.54 13.88
C GLU A 436 4.19 19.40 15.16
N TYR A 437 4.16 18.23 15.82
CA TYR A 437 5.06 17.93 16.95
C TYR A 437 6.52 17.69 16.51
N GLU A 438 6.77 17.23 15.28
CA GLU A 438 8.14 17.14 14.74
C GLU A 438 8.71 18.53 14.43
N LYS A 439 7.86 19.53 14.15
CA LYS A 439 8.29 20.94 14.01
C LYS A 439 8.61 21.63 15.34
N SER A 440 7.99 21.23 16.45
CA SER A 440 8.27 21.85 17.76
C SER A 440 9.50 21.27 18.46
N SER A 441 9.86 20.01 18.18
CA SER A 441 11.09 19.38 18.72
C SER A 441 12.36 19.76 17.94
N GLY A 442 12.24 20.22 16.69
CA GLY A 442 13.38 20.55 15.81
C GLY A 442 14.12 21.87 16.09
N SER A 443 13.93 22.50 17.27
CA SER A 443 14.54 23.80 17.61
C SER A 443 15.54 23.80 18.77
N THR A 444 15.99 22.62 19.23
CA THR A 444 17.00 22.50 20.30
C THR A 444 18.02 21.38 20.04
N SER A 445 18.97 21.64 19.14
CA SER A 445 20.33 21.06 19.15
C SER A 445 21.26 21.91 18.28
#